data_AF-A0A397GWE4-F1
#
_entry.id   AF-A0A397GWE4-F1
#
_cell.length_a   1.000
_cell.length_b   1.000
_cell.length_c   1.000
_cell.angle_alpha   90.00
_cell.angle_beta   90.00
_cell.angle_gamma   90.00
#
_symmetry.space_group_name_H-M   'P 1'
#
loop_
_entity.id
_entity.type
_entity.pdbx_description
1 polymer ?
#
loop_
_entity_poly.entity_id
_entity_poly.type
_entity_poly.pdbx_seq_one_letter_code
_entity_poly.pdbx_strand_id
1 'polypeptide(L)'
;MSSGGASPSKEELLALLRKERERADYERRRADDAKQRAEQAEERNRNTTFAEYLRACHRCLTKPLTVQTNRSLTTKGSITSPVGRVCPTFLRPWDFRAAQQTFFDEIYQLFHPNSEAPLRVFPLL
;
A
#
# COMPACT_ATOMS: atom_id res chain seq x y z
N MET A 1 -68.01 -11.92 -26.19
CA MET A 1 -66.82 -11.11 -26.50
C MET A 1 -65.60 -12.01 -26.40
N SER A 2 -65.28 -12.77 -27.46
CA SER A 2 -64.08 -13.63 -27.47
C SER A 2 -62.89 -12.79 -27.92
N SER A 3 -62.05 -12.40 -26.98
CA SER A 3 -60.76 -11.80 -27.29
C SER A 3 -59.82 -12.94 -27.70
N GLY A 4 -59.69 -13.17 -29.00
CA GLY A 4 -58.71 -14.09 -29.56
C GLY A 4 -57.32 -13.50 -29.34
N GLY A 5 -56.60 -14.01 -28.34
CA GLY A 5 -55.18 -13.72 -28.18
C GLY A 5 -54.45 -14.24 -29.41
N ALA A 6 -54.08 -13.32 -30.30
CA ALA A 6 -53.23 -13.64 -31.45
C ALA A 6 -51.92 -14.22 -30.91
N SER A 7 -51.64 -15.48 -31.26
CA SER A 7 -50.37 -16.11 -30.92
C SER A 7 -49.27 -15.35 -31.67
N PRO A 8 -48.20 -14.93 -30.99
CA PRO A 8 -47.14 -14.13 -31.62
C PRO A 8 -46.51 -14.89 -32.78
N SER A 9 -46.19 -14.17 -33.86
CA SER A 9 -45.50 -14.73 -35.01
C SER A 9 -44.11 -15.22 -34.61
N LYS A 10 -43.58 -16.22 -35.32
CA LYS A 10 -42.23 -16.75 -35.10
C LYS A 10 -41.16 -15.64 -35.11
N GLU A 11 -41.35 -14.62 -35.94
CA GLU A 11 -40.44 -13.47 -36.03
C GLU A 11 -40.49 -12.58 -34.78
N GLU A 12 -41.68 -12.37 -34.22
CA GLU A 12 -41.86 -11.62 -32.97
C GLU A 12 -41.22 -12.35 -31.79
N LEU A 13 -41.36 -13.69 -31.75
CA LEU A 13 -40.68 -14.52 -30.74
C LEU A 13 -39.15 -14.40 -30.83
N LEU A 14 -38.59 -14.41 -32.04
CA LEU A 14 -37.16 -14.26 -32.27
C LEU A 14 -36.66 -12.86 -31.89
N ALA A 15 -37.45 -11.82 -32.19
CA ALA A 15 -37.13 -10.45 -31.80
C ALA A 15 -37.12 -10.28 -30.27
N LEU A 16 -38.10 -10.87 -29.57
CA LEU A 16 -38.15 -10.89 -28.11
C LEU A 16 -36.94 -11.62 -27.51
N LEU A 17 -36.58 -12.80 -28.04
CA LEU A 17 -35.40 -13.55 -27.59
C LEU A 17 -34.09 -12.76 -27.76
N ARG A 18 -33.92 -12.05 -28.88
CA ARG A 18 -32.74 -11.20 -29.09
C ARG A 18 -32.68 -10.05 -28.09
N LYS A 19 -33.80 -9.37 -27.88
CA LYS A 19 -33.89 -8.25 -26.92
C LYS A 19 -33.60 -8.68 -25.49
N GLU A 20 -34.11 -9.85 -25.09
CA GLU A 20 -33.82 -10.42 -23.76
C GLU A 20 -32.34 -10.83 -23.64
N ARG A 21 -31.74 -11.39 -24.69
CA ARG A 21 -30.31 -11.68 -24.69
C ARG A 21 -29.45 -10.42 -24.60
N GLU A 22 -29.78 -9.36 -25.34
CA GLU A 22 -29.08 -8.08 -25.29
C GLU A 22 -29.20 -7.42 -23.90
N ARG A 23 -30.38 -7.50 -23.28
CA ARG A 23 -30.58 -7.03 -21.90
C ARG A 23 -29.74 -7.82 -20.91
N ALA A 24 -29.77 -9.14 -20.99
CA ALA A 24 -28.97 -10.02 -20.14
C ALA A 24 -27.47 -9.75 -20.31
N ASP A 25 -27.00 -9.57 -21.54
CA ASP A 25 -25.60 -9.24 -21.85
C ASP A 25 -25.21 -7.86 -21.30
N TYR A 26 -26.10 -6.87 -21.41
CA TYR A 26 -25.87 -5.53 -20.85
C TYR A 26 -25.83 -5.54 -19.32
N GLU A 27 -26.77 -6.24 -18.67
CA GLU A 27 -26.81 -6.39 -17.22
C GLU A 27 -25.57 -7.12 -16.70
N ARG A 28 -25.15 -8.19 -17.40
CA ARG A 28 -23.92 -8.91 -17.06
C ARG A 28 -22.70 -8.01 -17.13
N ARG A 29 -22.52 -7.25 -18.21
CA ARG A 29 -21.41 -6.28 -18.33
C ARG A 29 -21.45 -5.24 -17.23
N ARG A 30 -22.63 -4.72 -16.90
CA ARG A 30 -22.82 -3.76 -15.81
C ARG A 30 -22.46 -4.34 -14.45
N ALA A 31 -22.81 -5.60 -14.20
CA ALA A 31 -22.46 -6.33 -12.98
C ALA A 31 -20.95 -6.57 -12.89
N ASP A 32 -20.32 -7.01 -13.99
CA ASP A 32 -18.88 -7.23 -14.07
C ASP A 32 -18.11 -5.92 -13.82
N ASP A 33 -18.50 -4.81 -14.46
CA ASP A 33 -17.90 -3.49 -14.24
C ASP A 33 -18.09 -2.98 -12.81
N ALA A 34 -19.25 -3.27 -12.19
CA ALA A 34 -19.52 -2.90 -10.80
C ALA A 34 -18.66 -3.71 -9.83
N LYS A 35 -18.53 -5.01 -10.08
CA LYS A 35 -17.68 -5.91 -9.30
C LYS A 35 -16.21 -5.49 -9.39
N GLN A 36 -15.71 -5.24 -10.60
CA GLN A 36 -14.33 -4.80 -10.79
C GLN A 36 -14.04 -3.47 -10.07
N ARG A 37 -14.98 -2.51 -10.11
CA ARG A 37 -14.84 -1.25 -9.36
C ARG A 37 -14.86 -1.47 -7.85
N ALA A 38 -15.68 -2.38 -7.36
CA ALA A 38 -15.73 -2.72 -5.94
C ALA A 38 -14.41 -3.36 -5.49
N GLU A 39 -13.90 -4.34 -6.23
CA GLU A 39 -12.61 -5.01 -5.95
C GLU A 39 -11.45 -4.00 -5.96
N GLN A 40 -11.41 -3.08 -6.93
CA GLN A 40 -10.40 -2.03 -6.97
C GLN A 40 -10.51 -1.06 -5.78
N ALA A 41 -11.72 -0.72 -5.36
CA ALA A 41 -11.93 0.14 -4.21
C ALA A 41 -11.54 -0.57 -2.90
N GLU A 42 -11.84 -1.86 -2.78
CA GLU A 42 -11.43 -2.69 -1.66
C GLU A 42 -9.91 -2.80 -1.57
N GLU A 43 -9.23 -3.10 -2.68
CA GLU A 43 -7.76 -3.20 -2.70
C GLU A 43 -7.10 -1.86 -2.35
N ARG A 44 -7.64 -0.74 -2.88
CA ARG A 44 -7.12 0.60 -2.56
C ARG A 44 -7.33 1.00 -1.11
N ASN A 45 -8.40 0.52 -0.48
CA ASN A 45 -8.74 0.82 0.90
C ASN A 45 -8.28 -0.27 1.88
N ARG A 46 -7.63 -1.33 1.38
CA ARG A 46 -7.07 -2.39 2.21
C ARG A 46 -6.01 -1.81 3.13
N ASN A 47 -6.02 -2.24 4.39
CA ASN A 47 -5.00 -1.83 5.35
C ASN A 47 -3.62 -2.31 4.88
N THR A 48 -2.65 -1.40 4.92
CA THR A 48 -1.25 -1.71 4.63
C THR A 48 -0.66 -2.50 5.80
N THR A 49 0.02 -3.61 5.52
CA THR A 49 0.77 -4.34 6.55
C THR A 49 2.03 -3.56 6.95
N PHE A 50 2.54 -3.79 8.15
CA PHE A 50 3.77 -3.11 8.60
C PHE A 50 4.95 -3.39 7.65
N ALA A 51 5.07 -4.62 7.14
CA ALA A 51 6.11 -4.96 6.17
C ALA A 51 5.96 -4.22 4.82
N GLU A 52 4.73 -4.03 4.32
CA GLU A 52 4.47 -3.24 3.12
C GLU A 52 4.83 -1.78 3.31
N TYR A 53 4.45 -1.21 4.47
CA TYR A 53 4.78 0.15 4.84
C TYR A 53 6.30 0.39 4.86
N LEU A 54 7.06 -0.46 5.57
CA LEU A 54 8.52 -0.34 5.63
C LEU A 54 9.17 -0.40 4.25
N ARG A 55 8.73 -1.35 3.39
CA ARG A 55 9.23 -1.43 2.01
C ARG A 55 8.92 -0.18 1.20
N ALA A 56 7.73 0.40 1.36
CA ALA A 56 7.35 1.64 0.70
C ALA A 56 8.23 2.81 1.17
N CYS A 57 8.50 2.93 2.47
CA CYS A 57 9.43 3.93 3.00
C CYS A 57 10.83 3.77 2.38
N HIS A 58 11.35 2.54 2.33
CA HIS A 58 12.66 2.26 1.75
C HIS A 58 12.75 2.66 0.27
N ARG A 59 11.70 2.42 -0.51
CA ARG A 59 11.69 2.72 -1.95
C ARG A 59 11.39 4.19 -2.26
N CYS A 60 10.45 4.79 -1.55
CA CYS A 60 9.87 6.08 -1.93
C CYS A 60 10.47 7.26 -1.16
N LEU A 61 10.88 7.04 0.10
CA LEU A 61 11.32 8.14 0.98
C LEU A 61 12.84 8.19 1.13
N THR A 62 13.51 7.05 0.95
CA THR A 62 14.94 6.96 1.26
C THR A 62 15.74 7.55 0.12
N LYS A 63 16.50 8.60 0.41
CA LYS A 63 17.54 9.08 -0.50
C LYS A 63 18.83 8.33 -0.17
N PRO A 64 19.52 7.74 -1.17
CA PRO A 64 20.80 7.12 -0.93
C PRO A 64 21.79 8.17 -0.42
N LEU A 65 22.36 7.92 0.75
CA LEU A 65 23.47 8.71 1.25
C LEU A 65 24.71 8.35 0.43
N THR A 66 25.24 9.32 -0.29
CA THR A 66 26.46 9.18 -1.06
C THR A 66 27.51 10.12 -0.49
N VAL A 67 28.76 9.66 -0.44
CA VAL A 67 29.88 10.52 -0.02
C VAL A 67 30.22 11.44 -1.18
N GLN A 68 30.08 12.75 -0.97
CA GLN A 68 30.50 13.74 -1.96
C GLN A 68 32.03 13.80 -2.00
N THR A 69 32.63 13.24 -3.04
CA THR A 69 34.09 13.21 -3.23
C THR A 69 34.63 14.45 -3.93
N ASN A 70 33.78 15.18 -4.66
CA ASN A 70 34.20 16.40 -5.34
C ASN A 70 34.25 17.58 -4.35
N ARG A 71 35.46 18.04 -4.06
CA ARG A 71 35.73 19.20 -3.19
C ARG A 71 35.07 20.50 -3.64
N SER A 72 34.72 20.66 -4.93
CA SER A 72 34.03 21.87 -5.39
C SER A 72 32.57 21.93 -4.95
N LEU A 73 31.97 20.77 -4.65
CA LEU A 73 30.55 20.59 -4.27
C LEU A 73 30.35 20.46 -2.75
N THR A 74 31.43 20.52 -1.96
CA THR A 74 31.34 20.52 -0.49
C THR A 74 30.91 21.88 0.02
N THR A 75 30.26 21.92 1.19
CA THR A 75 29.89 23.15 1.87
C THR A 75 31.12 24.06 2.03
N LYS A 76 31.09 25.22 1.37
CA LYS A 76 32.16 26.22 1.48
C LYS A 76 31.76 27.21 2.57
N GLY A 77 32.62 27.37 3.56
CA GLY A 77 32.43 28.32 4.66
C GLY A 77 33.74 28.54 5.39
N SER A 78 33.87 29.71 6.04
CA SER A 78 34.97 29.92 6.98
C SER A 78 34.83 28.91 8.11
N ILE A 79 35.75 27.95 8.17
CA ILE A 79 35.76 26.95 9.23
C ILE A 79 36.09 27.71 10.51
N THR A 80 35.17 27.70 11.47
CA THR A 80 35.43 28.25 12.80
C THR A 80 36.65 27.57 13.39
N SER A 81 37.53 28.34 14.06
CA SER A 81 38.73 27.80 14.68
C SER A 81 38.41 26.54 15.51
N PRO A 82 39.09 25.41 15.24
CA PRO A 82 38.91 24.18 16.01
C PRO A 82 39.58 24.24 17.40
N VAL A 83 40.35 25.29 17.69
CA VAL A 83 41.07 25.46 18.96
C VAL A 83 40.08 25.42 20.13
N GLY A 84 40.36 24.58 21.13
CA GLY A 84 39.52 24.39 22.32
C GLY A 84 38.30 23.48 22.14
N ARG A 85 38.06 22.91 20.94
CA ARG A 85 36.97 21.94 20.72
C ARG A 85 37.43 20.52 21.03
N VAL A 86 36.57 19.75 21.69
CA VAL A 86 36.78 18.32 21.88
C VAL A 86 36.57 17.61 20.54
N CYS A 87 37.66 17.11 19.96
CA CYS A 87 37.63 16.32 18.74
C CYS A 87 37.91 14.85 19.10
N PRO A 88 36.99 13.91 18.84
CA PRO A 88 37.26 12.50 19.05
C PRO A 88 38.43 12.03 18.17
N THR A 89 39.44 11.42 18.79
CA THR A 89 40.58 10.83 18.07
C THR A 89 40.31 9.42 17.57
N PHE A 90 39.22 8.80 18.05
CA PHE A 90 38.84 7.44 17.72
C PHE A 90 37.33 7.33 17.54
N LEU A 91 36.92 6.75 16.42
CA LEU A 91 35.53 6.36 16.19
C LEU A 91 35.42 4.86 16.45
N ARG A 92 34.63 4.49 17.45
CA ARG A 92 34.40 3.06 17.78
C ARG A 92 33.51 2.43 16.69
N PRO A 93 33.88 1.25 16.17
CA PRO A 93 32.97 0.47 15.33
C PRO A 93 31.67 0.22 16.08
N TRP A 94 30.54 0.54 15.45
CA TRP A 94 29.22 0.27 16.00
C TRP A 94 28.48 -0.66 15.06
N ASP A 95 28.22 -1.87 15.53
CA ASP A 95 27.28 -2.76 14.86
C ASP A 95 25.85 -2.29 15.16
N PHE A 96 25.44 -1.29 14.40
CA PHE A 96 24.09 -0.73 14.47
C PHE A 96 23.03 -1.81 14.25
N ARG A 97 23.27 -2.74 13.33
CA ARG A 97 22.30 -3.79 13.00
C ARG A 97 22.07 -4.70 14.20
N ALA A 98 23.14 -5.23 14.79
CA ALA A 98 23.03 -6.10 15.96
C ALA A 98 22.38 -5.37 17.14
N ALA A 99 22.73 -4.10 17.37
CA ALA A 99 22.16 -3.30 18.45
C ALA A 99 20.67 -2.99 18.28
N GLN A 100 20.17 -2.89 17.04
CA GLN A 100 18.78 -2.54 16.73
C GLN A 100 17.88 -3.75 16.50
N GLN A 101 18.44 -4.94 16.27
CA GLN A 101 17.68 -6.12 15.86
C GLN A 101 16.59 -6.47 16.88
N THR A 102 16.90 -6.47 18.18
CA THR A 102 15.92 -6.75 19.25
C THR A 102 14.71 -5.82 19.20
N PHE A 103 14.94 -4.51 19.06
CA PHE A 103 13.85 -3.53 18.97
C PHE A 103 13.04 -3.71 17.69
N PHE A 104 13.72 -3.99 16.57
CA PHE A 104 13.05 -4.26 15.31
C PHE A 104 12.14 -5.48 15.42
N ASP A 105 12.63 -6.57 16.02
CA ASP A 105 11.87 -7.80 16.20
C ASP A 105 10.66 -7.58 17.11
N GLU A 106 10.83 -6.85 18.22
CA GLU A 106 9.72 -6.50 19.13
C GLU A 106 8.62 -5.71 18.42
N ILE A 107 9.00 -4.66 17.68
CA ILE A 107 8.06 -3.86 16.89
C ILE A 107 7.41 -4.71 15.81
N TYR A 108 8.18 -5.57 15.14
CA TYR A 108 7.65 -6.44 14.10
C TYR A 108 6.60 -7.40 14.64
N GLN A 109 6.82 -7.99 15.81
CA GLN A 109 5.85 -8.84 16.51
C GLN A 109 4.59 -8.07 16.92
N LEU A 110 4.73 -6.83 17.40
CA LEU A 110 3.59 -5.98 17.76
C LEU A 110 2.64 -5.77 16.58
N PHE A 111 3.19 -5.59 15.37
CA PHE A 111 2.40 -5.38 14.16
C PHE A 111 2.05 -6.67 13.39
N HIS A 112 2.54 -7.82 13.85
CA HIS A 112 2.22 -9.15 13.30
C HIS A 112 1.91 -10.16 14.42
N PRO A 113 0.92 -9.90 15.29
CA PRO A 113 0.59 -10.84 16.35
C PRO A 113 0.09 -12.15 15.73
N ASN A 114 0.73 -13.26 16.08
CA ASN A 114 0.05 -14.56 16.02
C ASN A 114 -1.07 -14.49 17.07
N SER A 115 -2.30 -14.28 16.60
CA SER A 115 -3.49 -14.04 17.42
C SER A 115 -3.57 -14.95 18.66
N GLU A 116 -3.92 -14.35 19.81
CA GLU A 116 -4.84 -14.86 20.86
C GLU A 116 -4.99 -13.88 22.07
N ALA A 117 -4.22 -12.79 22.20
CA ALA A 117 -4.38 -11.84 23.31
C ALA A 117 -4.21 -10.36 22.88
N PRO A 118 -4.90 -9.41 23.56
CA PRO A 118 -5.02 -8.05 23.07
C PRO A 118 -3.69 -7.29 23.20
N LEU A 119 -3.30 -6.65 22.09
CA LEU A 119 -2.23 -5.66 22.05
C LEU A 119 -2.63 -4.51 22.99
N ARG A 120 -2.05 -4.46 24.20
CA ARG A 120 -2.18 -3.29 25.07
C ARG A 120 -1.40 -2.14 24.43
N VAL A 121 -2.14 -1.28 23.74
CA VAL A 121 -1.62 -0.05 23.13
C VAL A 121 -1.60 1.03 24.20
N PHE A 122 -0.46 1.13 24.89
CA PHE A 122 -0.08 2.12 25.92
C PHE A 122 -0.72 1.99 27.32
N PRO A 123 0.06 2.18 28.40
CA PRO A 123 -0.48 2.37 29.74
C PRO A 123 -1.09 3.79 29.89
N LEU A 124 -2.15 3.91 30.69
CA LEU A 124 -2.65 5.19 31.18
C LEU A 124 -1.63 5.75 32.18
N LEU A 125 -1.19 6.99 31.94
CA LEU A 125 -0.44 7.80 32.89
C LEU A 125 -1.25 8.04 34.17
#